data_AF-A0A2V9KWG1-F1
#
_entry.id   AF-A0A2V9KWG1-F1
#
_cell.length_a   1.000
_cell.length_b   1.000
_cell.length_c   1.000
_cell.angle_alpha   90.00
_cell.angle_beta   90.00
_cell.angle_gamma   90.00
#
_symmetry.space_group_name_H-M   'P 1'
#
loop_
_entity.id
_entity.type
_entity.pdbx_description
1 polymer ?
#
loop_
_entity_poly.entity_id
_entity_poly.type
_entity_poly.pdbx_seq_one_letter_code
_entity_poly.pdbx_strand_id
1 'polypeptide(L)'
;MDNLRRALEECGVRQFLSSCDLNSMDEASFDTHHRSWCGKIMSCLKNLKVENVTFGRAAKLVAIYVKSVVVLGGKHETALAGVAHPPIDRTLLRRVAEEVKGARLKWKSTSWTTLDQDDYSRLIRELRTIIPEEPFWMLEQYWTGTDE
;
A
#
# COMPACT_ATOMS: atom_id res chain seq x y z
N MET A 1 -14.20 7.92 13.38
CA MET A 1 -12.97 7.21 13.79
C MET A 1 -13.19 5.70 13.93
N ASP A 2 -14.38 5.24 14.32
CA ASP A 2 -14.64 3.81 14.60
C ASP A 2 -14.63 2.89 13.36
N ASN A 3 -15.20 3.33 12.23
CA ASN A 3 -15.36 2.49 11.04
C ASN A 3 -14.04 2.01 10.42
N LEU A 4 -12.99 2.85 10.41
CA LEU A 4 -11.70 2.49 9.82
C LEU A 4 -10.93 1.50 10.70
N ARG A 5 -10.97 1.69 12.01
CA ARG A 5 -10.39 0.74 12.98
C ARG A 5 -11.08 -0.62 12.83
N ARG A 6 -12.41 -0.62 12.85
CA ARG A 6 -13.21 -1.84 12.67
C ARG A 6 -12.87 -2.56 11.36
N ALA A 7 -12.74 -1.82 10.26
CA ALA A 7 -12.38 -2.43 8.97
C ALA A 7 -10.97 -3.07 8.98
N LEU A 8 -10.00 -2.49 9.68
CA LEU A 8 -8.67 -3.08 9.87
C LEU A 8 -8.69 -4.32 10.78
N GLU A 9 -9.53 -4.33 11.80
CA GLU A 9 -9.71 -5.46 12.70
C GLU A 9 -10.38 -6.65 11.99
N GLU A 10 -11.43 -6.39 11.19
CA GLU A 10 -12.19 -7.42 10.49
C GLU A 10 -11.48 -7.97 9.24
N CYS A 11 -10.57 -7.21 8.61
CA CYS A 11 -9.91 -7.67 7.38
C CYS A 11 -8.87 -8.78 7.60
N GLY A 12 -8.40 -8.94 8.85
CA GLY A 12 -7.48 -10.01 9.25
C GLY A 12 -5.99 -9.70 9.07
N VAL A 13 -5.63 -8.48 8.65
CA VAL A 13 -4.20 -8.07 8.52
C VAL A 13 -3.45 -8.19 9.85
N ARG A 14 -4.09 -7.80 10.96
CA ARG A 14 -3.50 -7.90 12.30
C ARG A 14 -3.19 -9.35 12.69
N GLN A 15 -4.17 -10.24 12.52
CA GLN A 15 -4.02 -11.66 12.84
C GLN A 15 -2.90 -12.27 12.01
N PHE A 16 -2.89 -11.98 10.71
CA PHE A 16 -1.84 -12.45 9.82
C PHE A 16 -0.45 -12.01 10.26
N LEU A 17 -0.23 -10.72 10.51
CA LEU A 17 1.08 -10.20 10.93
C LEU A 17 1.55 -10.73 12.30
N SER A 18 0.64 -11.26 13.11
CA SER A 18 0.98 -11.88 14.40
C SER A 18 1.40 -13.35 14.29
N SER A 19 1.08 -14.03 13.18
CA SER A 19 1.29 -15.46 13.03
C SER A 19 2.11 -15.86 11.80
N CYS A 20 2.31 -14.97 10.83
CA CYS A 20 3.08 -15.28 9.63
C CYS A 20 4.59 -15.28 9.91
N ASP A 21 5.33 -16.06 9.12
CA ASP A 21 6.78 -15.92 9.04
C ASP A 21 7.12 -14.69 8.19
N LEU A 22 7.65 -13.65 8.83
CA LEU A 22 8.00 -12.40 8.18
C LEU A 22 9.23 -12.52 7.28
N ASN A 23 10.06 -13.54 7.48
CA ASN A 23 11.31 -13.74 6.74
C ASN A 23 11.11 -14.53 5.44
N SER A 24 9.95 -15.15 5.23
CA SER A 24 9.66 -15.96 4.05
C SER A 24 8.63 -15.34 3.11
N MET A 25 8.26 -14.06 3.33
CA MET A 25 7.22 -13.40 2.55
C MET A 25 7.76 -12.93 1.19
N ASP A 26 7.20 -13.47 0.10
CA ASP A 26 7.46 -12.99 -1.25
C ASP A 26 6.39 -12.01 -1.75
N GLU A 27 6.69 -11.35 -2.88
CA GLU A 27 5.79 -10.35 -3.47
C GLU A 27 4.43 -10.93 -3.86
N ALA A 28 4.39 -12.11 -4.46
CA ALA A 28 3.16 -12.69 -4.99
C ALA A 28 2.18 -13.11 -3.87
N SER A 29 2.75 -13.65 -2.79
CA SER A 29 2.05 -14.01 -1.56
C SER A 29 1.54 -12.75 -0.86
N PHE A 30 2.38 -11.72 -0.72
CA PHE A 30 1.98 -10.45 -0.15
C PHE A 30 0.86 -9.79 -0.97
N ASP A 31 0.98 -9.74 -2.29
CA ASP A 31 -0.03 -9.17 -3.20
C ASP A 31 -1.38 -9.89 -3.08
N THR A 32 -1.36 -11.21 -2.85
CA THR A 32 -2.56 -12.03 -2.65
C THR A 32 -3.23 -11.70 -1.32
N HIS A 33 -2.47 -11.62 -0.24
CA HIS A 33 -2.98 -11.20 1.07
C HIS A 33 -3.49 -9.76 1.05
N HIS A 34 -2.74 -8.83 0.47
CA HIS A 34 -3.10 -7.43 0.32
C HIS A 34 -4.42 -7.27 -0.43
N ARG A 35 -4.60 -7.95 -1.57
CA ARG A 35 -5.87 -7.95 -2.32
C ARG A 35 -7.04 -8.44 -1.46
N SER A 36 -6.85 -9.53 -0.71
CA SER A 36 -7.87 -10.06 0.21
C SER A 36 -8.24 -9.04 1.30
N TRP A 37 -7.25 -8.42 1.95
CA TRP A 37 -7.48 -7.42 2.98
C TRP A 37 -8.23 -6.20 2.45
N CYS A 38 -7.82 -5.67 1.29
CA CYS A 38 -8.52 -4.56 0.64
C CYS A 38 -9.97 -4.90 0.33
N GLY A 39 -10.24 -6.09 -0.24
CA GLY A 39 -11.60 -6.54 -0.54
C GLY A 39 -12.47 -6.64 0.73
N LYS A 40 -11.92 -7.14 1.83
CA LYS A 40 -12.61 -7.21 3.13
C LYS A 40 -12.87 -5.83 3.74
N ILE A 41 -11.89 -4.92 3.69
CA ILE A 41 -12.06 -3.52 4.12
C ILE A 41 -13.18 -2.87 3.31
N MET A 42 -13.15 -3.02 1.99
CA MET A 42 -14.18 -2.44 1.13
C MET A 42 -15.57 -2.99 1.46
N SER A 43 -15.69 -4.30 1.68
CA SER A 43 -16.95 -4.94 2.05
C SER A 43 -17.46 -4.44 3.40
N CYS A 44 -16.59 -4.38 4.42
CA CYS A 44 -16.91 -3.85 5.74
C CYS A 44 -17.41 -2.39 5.65
N LEU A 45 -16.66 -1.51 5.00
CA LEU A 45 -17.00 -0.09 4.89
C LEU A 45 -18.29 0.14 4.10
N LYS A 46 -18.53 -0.63 3.03
CA LYS A 46 -19.79 -0.59 2.28
C LYS A 46 -20.98 -1.02 3.14
N ASN A 47 -20.83 -2.08 3.93
CA ASN A 47 -21.87 -2.53 4.87
C ASN A 47 -22.17 -1.48 5.94
N LEU A 48 -21.16 -0.69 6.34
CA LEU A 48 -21.30 0.46 7.24
C LEU A 48 -21.80 1.73 6.54
N LYS A 49 -22.24 1.63 5.27
CA LYS A 49 -22.74 2.75 4.45
C LYS A 49 -21.74 3.90 4.30
N VAL A 50 -20.45 3.61 4.34
CA VAL A 50 -19.41 4.60 4.04
C VAL A 50 -19.40 4.82 2.53
N GLU A 51 -19.50 6.08 2.13
CA GLU A 51 -19.45 6.48 0.72
C GLU A 51 -18.01 6.48 0.17
N ASN A 52 -17.88 6.48 -1.16
CA ASN A 52 -16.60 6.61 -1.86
C ASN A 52 -15.56 5.55 -1.48
N VAL A 53 -15.99 4.33 -1.17
CA VAL A 53 -15.13 3.19 -0.85
C VAL A 53 -14.54 2.60 -2.12
N THR A 54 -13.23 2.75 -2.30
CA THR A 54 -12.47 2.28 -3.46
C THR A 54 -11.28 1.43 -3.05
N PHE A 55 -10.72 0.69 -4.00
CA PHE A 55 -9.58 -0.18 -3.73
C PHE A 55 -8.35 0.62 -3.33
N GLY A 56 -8.06 1.72 -4.05
CA GLY A 56 -6.91 2.58 -3.70
C GLY A 56 -6.98 3.18 -2.28
N ARG A 57 -8.18 3.51 -1.79
CA ARG A 57 -8.37 3.96 -0.39
C ARG A 57 -8.14 2.84 0.62
N ALA A 58 -8.68 1.64 0.36
CA ALA A 58 -8.46 0.47 1.20
C ALA A 58 -6.98 0.08 1.23
N ALA A 59 -6.30 0.11 0.07
CA ALA A 59 -4.88 -0.17 -0.07
C ALA A 59 -4.02 0.82 0.71
N LYS A 60 -4.33 2.13 0.65
CA LYS A 60 -3.61 3.13 1.46
C LYS A 60 -3.74 2.83 2.96
N LEU A 61 -4.93 2.43 3.42
CA LEU A 61 -5.18 2.08 4.83
C LEU A 61 -4.35 0.85 5.26
N VAL A 62 -4.33 -0.20 4.44
CA VAL A 62 -3.51 -1.41 4.67
C VAL A 62 -2.03 -1.07 4.70
N ALA A 63 -1.55 -0.32 3.71
CA ALA A 63 -0.13 0.05 3.59
C ALA A 63 0.35 0.84 4.81
N ILE A 64 -0.44 1.81 5.29
CA ILE A 64 -0.11 2.55 6.52
C ILE A 64 -0.01 1.58 7.70
N TYR A 65 -1.01 0.71 7.88
CA TYR A 65 -1.02 -0.23 8.99
C TYR A 65 0.17 -1.20 8.98
N VAL A 66 0.42 -1.85 7.83
CA VAL A 66 1.52 -2.82 7.67
C VAL A 66 2.86 -2.17 7.99
N LYS A 67 3.13 -0.98 7.46
CA LYS A 67 4.38 -0.28 7.76
C LYS A 67 4.50 0.15 9.22
N SER A 68 3.42 0.65 9.82
CA SER A 68 3.45 1.02 11.24
C SER A 68 3.80 -0.17 12.14
N VAL A 69 3.32 -1.37 11.80
CA VAL A 69 3.54 -2.60 12.58
C VAL A 69 4.88 -3.27 12.25
N VAL A 70 5.30 -3.24 10.99
CA VAL A 70 6.45 -4.03 10.50
C VAL A 70 7.67 -3.14 10.38
N VAL A 71 7.64 -2.13 9.52
CA VAL A 71 8.80 -1.26 9.23
C VAL A 71 9.13 -0.42 10.47
N LEU A 72 8.17 0.39 10.94
CA LEU A 72 8.34 1.24 12.12
C LEU A 72 8.32 0.46 13.43
N GLY A 73 7.82 -0.78 13.41
CA GLY A 73 7.84 -1.70 14.56
C GLY A 73 9.18 -2.42 14.77
N GLY A 74 10.25 -2.00 14.08
CA GLY A 74 11.60 -2.56 14.24
C GLY A 74 11.87 -3.84 13.45
N LYS A 75 11.01 -4.21 12.49
CA LYS A 75 11.14 -5.41 11.65
C LYS A 75 11.44 -5.08 10.19
N HIS A 76 12.13 -3.96 9.95
CA HIS A 76 12.42 -3.41 8.62
C HIS A 76 13.35 -4.29 7.78
N GLU A 77 14.14 -5.18 8.40
CA GLU A 77 15.05 -6.11 7.70
C GLU A 77 14.36 -7.40 7.23
N THR A 78 13.06 -7.58 7.52
CA THR A 78 12.33 -8.81 7.14
C THR A 78 11.95 -8.82 5.66
N ALA A 79 11.79 -10.00 5.07
CA ALA A 79 11.31 -10.15 3.69
C ALA A 79 9.95 -9.47 3.48
N LEU A 80 9.05 -9.54 4.45
CA LEU A 80 7.76 -8.84 4.40
C LEU A 80 7.92 -7.33 4.31
N ALA A 81 8.86 -6.74 5.06
CA ALA A 81 9.15 -5.32 4.95
C ALA A 81 9.62 -4.99 3.51
N GLY A 82 10.48 -5.81 2.92
CA GLY A 82 10.96 -5.66 1.54
C GLY A 82 9.84 -5.55 0.50
N VAL A 83 8.77 -6.33 0.65
CA VAL A 83 7.67 -6.40 -0.34
C VAL A 83 6.45 -5.54 0.00
N ALA A 84 6.41 -4.96 1.21
CA ALA A 84 5.29 -4.16 1.67
C ALA A 84 5.03 -2.94 0.77
N HIS A 85 3.77 -2.72 0.42
CA HIS A 85 3.40 -1.59 -0.42
C HIS A 85 3.62 -0.25 0.30
N PRO A 86 4.17 0.77 -0.37
CA PRO A 86 4.09 2.13 0.12
C PRO A 86 2.62 2.60 0.06
N PRO A 87 2.16 3.47 0.96
CA PRO A 87 0.83 4.05 0.87
C PRO A 87 0.78 4.97 -0.33
N ILE A 88 0.01 4.58 -1.34
CA ILE A 88 -0.10 5.35 -2.57
C ILE A 88 -0.98 6.57 -2.33
N ASP A 89 -0.46 7.74 -2.70
CA ASP A 89 -1.25 8.97 -2.83
C ASP A 89 -0.76 9.89 -3.93
N ARG A 90 -1.48 11.01 -4.10
CA ARG A 90 -1.18 11.98 -5.15
C ARG A 90 0.23 12.55 -5.02
N THR A 91 0.69 12.81 -3.80
CA THR A 91 2.02 13.37 -3.57
C THR A 91 3.09 12.39 -4.01
N LEU A 92 2.99 11.12 -3.59
CA LEU A 92 3.92 10.07 -4.01
C LEU A 92 3.98 9.94 -5.52
N LEU A 93 2.82 9.75 -6.16
CA LEU A 93 2.73 9.50 -7.59
C LEU A 93 3.24 10.66 -8.43
N ARG A 94 2.96 11.90 -8.00
CA ARG A 94 3.46 13.10 -8.67
C ARG A 94 4.98 13.19 -8.58
N ARG A 95 5.53 13.04 -7.37
CA ARG A 95 6.97 13.18 -7.10
C ARG A 95 7.79 12.09 -7.76
N VAL A 96 7.34 10.83 -7.68
CA VAL A 96 7.95 9.71 -8.41
C VAL A 96 7.97 9.98 -9.92
N ALA A 97 6.88 10.50 -10.49
CA ALA A 97 6.82 10.86 -11.91
C ALA A 97 7.67 12.07 -12.30
N GLU A 98 8.15 12.86 -11.34
CA GLU A 98 9.01 14.04 -11.55
C GLU A 98 10.48 13.71 -11.41
N GLU A 99 10.81 12.89 -10.41
CA GLU A 99 12.17 12.76 -9.90
C GLU A 99 12.81 11.41 -10.28
N VAL A 100 12.01 10.38 -10.60
CA VAL A 100 12.53 9.05 -10.93
C VAL A 100 12.68 8.87 -12.43
N LYS A 101 13.91 8.56 -12.87
CA LYS A 101 14.19 8.23 -14.27
C LYS A 101 13.43 6.96 -14.69
N GLY A 102 12.70 7.02 -15.80
CA GLY A 102 11.89 5.92 -16.30
C GLY A 102 10.47 5.87 -15.72
N ALA A 103 10.12 6.77 -14.79
CA ALA A 103 8.77 6.92 -14.31
C ALA A 103 7.82 7.43 -15.40
N ARG A 104 6.54 7.08 -15.29
CA ARG A 104 5.53 7.44 -16.29
C ARG A 104 4.84 8.74 -15.90
N LEU A 105 4.85 9.72 -16.80
CA LEU A 105 4.17 11.01 -16.60
C LEU A 105 2.67 10.88 -16.26
N LYS A 106 2.01 9.81 -16.74
CA LYS A 106 0.60 9.51 -16.43
C LYS A 106 0.32 9.36 -14.92
N TRP A 107 1.33 9.03 -14.11
CA TRP A 107 1.15 8.88 -12.67
C TRP A 107 0.86 10.22 -11.99
N LYS A 108 1.34 11.35 -12.54
CA LYS A 108 1.04 12.70 -12.01
C LYS A 108 -0.47 12.98 -11.91
N SER A 109 -1.24 12.50 -12.88
CA SER A 109 -2.69 12.71 -12.97
C SER A 109 -3.50 11.50 -12.48
N THR A 110 -2.84 10.44 -12.01
CA THR A 110 -3.53 9.23 -11.55
C THR A 110 -4.31 9.53 -10.26
N SER A 111 -5.63 9.36 -10.32
CA SER A 111 -6.50 9.51 -9.16
C SER A 111 -6.48 8.25 -8.31
N TRP A 112 -5.52 8.17 -7.38
CA TRP A 112 -5.37 7.02 -6.48
C TRP A 112 -6.65 6.70 -5.69
N THR A 113 -7.49 7.70 -5.39
CA THR A 113 -8.75 7.50 -4.66
C THR A 113 -9.84 6.83 -5.48
N THR A 114 -9.66 6.65 -6.79
CA THR A 114 -10.63 6.01 -7.68
C THR A 114 -10.11 4.71 -8.29
N LEU A 115 -8.91 4.27 -7.93
CA LEU A 115 -8.35 3.00 -8.41
C LEU A 115 -9.22 1.82 -7.95
N ASP A 116 -9.55 0.96 -8.90
CA ASP A 116 -10.03 -0.39 -8.63
C ASP A 116 -8.85 -1.36 -8.37
N GLN A 117 -9.16 -2.64 -8.20
CA GLN A 117 -8.16 -3.66 -7.92
C GLN A 117 -7.15 -3.83 -9.06
N ASP A 118 -7.61 -3.80 -10.31
CA ASP A 118 -6.78 -4.14 -11.47
C ASP A 118 -5.87 -2.96 -11.83
N ASP A 119 -6.40 -1.75 -11.77
CA ASP A 119 -5.62 -0.52 -11.96
C ASP A 119 -4.59 -0.34 -10.84
N TYR A 120 -4.96 -0.64 -9.58
CA TYR A 120 -3.99 -0.63 -8.49
C TYR A 120 -2.90 -1.68 -8.68
N SER A 121 -3.27 -2.92 -9.03
CA SER A 121 -2.29 -4.01 -9.23
C SER A 121 -1.34 -3.69 -10.38
N ARG A 122 -1.85 -3.08 -11.46
CA ARG A 122 -1.02 -2.61 -12.58
C ARG A 122 -0.06 -1.51 -12.13
N LEU A 123 -0.54 -0.53 -11.37
CA LEU A 123 0.28 0.53 -10.82
C LEU A 123 1.41 -0.01 -9.94
N ILE A 124 1.13 -0.97 -9.04
CA ILE A 124 2.14 -1.58 -8.17
C ILE A 124 3.23 -2.28 -8.99
N ARG A 125 2.85 -3.08 -9.99
CA ARG A 125 3.82 -3.72 -10.89
C ARG A 125 4.69 -2.69 -11.60
N GLU A 126 4.08 -1.64 -12.14
CA GLU A 126 4.82 -0.57 -12.81
C GLU A 126 5.78 0.16 -11.83
N LEU A 127 5.38 0.41 -10.59
CA LEU A 127 6.23 1.04 -9.57
C LEU A 127 7.38 0.13 -9.12
N ARG A 128 7.20 -1.19 -9.04
CA ARG A 128 8.31 -2.11 -8.71
C ARG A 128 9.41 -2.11 -9.78
N THR A 129 9.07 -1.86 -11.05
CA THR A 129 10.08 -1.82 -12.12
C THR A 129 11.07 -0.65 -12.03
N ILE A 130 10.74 0.41 -11.28
CA ILE A 130 11.61 1.59 -11.14
C ILE A 130 12.50 1.55 -9.89
N ILE A 131 12.26 0.60 -8.97
CA ILE A 131 13.06 0.40 -7.75
C ILE A 131 13.32 -1.09 -7.47
N PRO A 132 13.98 -1.82 -8.39
CA PRO A 132 14.08 -3.28 -8.32
C PRO A 132 14.97 -3.83 -7.18
N GLU A 133 15.87 -3.01 -6.63
CA GLU A 133 16.89 -3.46 -5.66
C GLU A 133 16.63 -2.96 -4.23
N GLU A 134 15.63 -2.10 -4.03
CA GLU A 134 15.34 -1.48 -2.74
C GLU A 134 14.01 -2.02 -2.18
N PRO A 135 13.86 -2.10 -0.84
CA PRO A 135 12.57 -2.35 -0.22
C PRO A 135 11.48 -1.45 -0.79
N PHE A 136 10.35 -2.03 -1.17
CA PHE A 136 9.33 -1.33 -1.96
C PHE A 136 8.74 -0.09 -1.27
N TRP A 137 8.70 -0.10 0.07
CA TRP A 137 8.26 1.04 0.87
C TRP A 137 9.21 2.26 0.79
N MET A 138 10.46 2.10 0.36
CA MET A 138 11.42 3.21 0.25
C MET A 138 11.07 4.22 -0.86
N LEU A 139 10.08 3.95 -1.71
CA LEU A 139 9.47 4.98 -2.57
C LEU A 139 8.97 6.19 -1.77
N GLU A 140 8.69 6.01 -0.48
CA GLU A 140 8.26 7.08 0.42
C GLU A 140 9.28 8.19 0.63
N GLN A 141 10.54 8.00 0.26
CA GLN A 141 11.51 9.10 0.22
C GLN A 141 11.00 10.26 -0.67
N TYR A 142 10.19 9.96 -1.68
CA TYR A 142 9.56 10.94 -2.56
C TYR A 142 8.32 11.62 -1.95
N TRP A 143 7.90 11.26 -0.72
CA TRP A 143 6.89 12.02 0.01
C TRP A 143 7.45 13.31 0.61
N THR A 144 8.68 13.26 1.11
CA THR A 144 9.33 14.38 1.78
C THR A 144 9.99 15.29 0.76
N GLY A 145 9.18 16.07 0.05
CA GLY A 145 9.66 17.32 -0.51
C GLY A 145 9.74 18.36 0.60
N THR A 146 10.73 18.27 1.49
CA THR A 146 11.22 19.47 2.17
C THR A 146 12.16 20.16 1.22
N ASP A 147 11.66 21.24 0.61
CA ASP A 147 12.36 22.50 0.34
C ASP A 147 11.29 23.48 -0.16
N GLU A 148 10.60 24.12 0.79
CA GLU A 148 10.12 25.50 0.67
C GLU A 148 11.06 26.40 1.47
#